data_AF-A0A061HTJ2-F1
#
_entry.id   AF-A0A061HTJ2-F1
#
_cell.length_a   1.000
_cell.length_b   1.000
_cell.length_c   1.000
_cell.angle_alpha   90.00
_cell.angle_beta   90.00
_cell.angle_gamma   90.00
#
_symmetry.space_group_name_H-M   'P 1'
#
loop_
_entity.id
_entity.type
_entity.pdbx_description
1 polymer ?
#
loop_
_entity_poly.entity_id
_entity_poly.type
_entity_poly.pdbx_seq_one_letter_code
_entity_poly.pdbx_strand_id
1 'polypeptide(L)'
;VLHPVDAAHRSQHINSCIEAHEKDMELSFAVQRSKDMVCGICVEVVYEEANPSEHQFGILSICNHLNCLKCICKWRRAKQFESKIIK
;
A
#
# COMPACT_ATOMS: atom_id res chain seq x y z
N VAL A 1 31.99 0.98 -11.59
CA VAL A 1 32.99 -0.11 -11.61
C VAL A 1 33.70 -0.09 -10.26
N LEU A 2 33.67 -1.19 -9.51
CA LEU A 2 34.33 -1.25 -8.20
C LEU A 2 35.82 -1.49 -8.39
N HIS A 3 36.66 -0.67 -7.77
CA HIS A 3 38.10 -0.84 -7.81
C HIS A 3 38.55 -1.78 -6.67
N PRO A 4 39.22 -2.91 -6.96
CA PRO A 4 39.55 -3.94 -5.96
C PRO A 4 40.48 -3.47 -4.83
N VAL A 5 41.25 -2.40 -5.04
CA VAL A 5 42.26 -1.92 -4.08
C VAL A 5 41.84 -0.66 -3.31
N ASP A 6 40.84 0.08 -3.78
CA ASP A 6 40.36 1.29 -3.10
C ASP A 6 39.35 0.96 -1.98
N ALA A 7 39.84 0.97 -0.74
CA ALA A 7 39.02 0.66 0.43
C ALA A 7 37.90 1.69 0.69
N ALA A 8 38.11 2.95 0.35
CA ALA A 8 37.14 4.01 0.56
C ALA A 8 35.96 3.85 -0.42
N HIS A 9 36.26 3.62 -1.69
CA HIS A 9 35.24 3.37 -2.71
C HIS A 9 34.45 2.08 -2.43
N ARG A 10 35.12 1.00 -1.96
CA ARG A 10 34.41 -0.23 -1.56
C ARG A 10 33.46 0.01 -0.39
N SER A 11 33.90 0.71 0.65
CA SER A 11 33.05 1.04 1.80
C SER A 11 31.82 1.86 1.40
N GLN A 12 32.02 2.89 0.57
CA GLN A 12 30.92 3.70 0.05
C GLN A 12 29.92 2.88 -0.76
N HIS A 13 30.41 2.00 -1.63
CA HIS A 13 29.53 1.12 -2.41
C HIS A 13 28.74 0.16 -1.52
N ILE A 14 29.40 -0.48 -0.54
CA ILE A 14 28.74 -1.42 0.38
C ILE A 14 27.57 -0.71 1.08
N ASN A 15 27.80 0.49 1.61
CA ASN A 15 26.73 1.28 2.24
C ASN A 15 25.60 1.58 1.26
N SER A 16 25.90 2.06 0.05
CA SER A 16 24.88 2.33 -0.96
C SER A 16 24.11 1.07 -1.39
N CYS A 17 24.77 -0.09 -1.45
CA CYS A 17 24.13 -1.36 -1.76
C CYS A 17 23.22 -1.84 -0.64
N ILE A 18 23.65 -1.72 0.62
CA ILE A 18 22.82 -2.05 1.78
C ILE A 18 21.58 -1.15 1.79
N GLU A 19 21.73 0.16 1.62
CA GLU A 19 20.61 1.09 1.57
C GLU A 19 19.63 0.79 0.43
N ALA A 20 20.13 0.44 -0.76
CA ALA A 20 19.28 0.05 -1.88
C ALA A 20 18.53 -1.25 -1.58
N HIS A 21 19.22 -2.24 -1.00
CA HIS A 21 18.64 -3.51 -0.64
C HIS A 21 17.56 -3.38 0.45
N GLU A 22 17.79 -2.53 1.46
CA GLU A 22 16.82 -2.24 2.52
C GLU A 22 15.54 -1.62 1.95
N LYS A 23 15.66 -0.66 1.03
CA LYS A 23 14.52 -0.04 0.34
C LYS A 23 13.72 -1.05 -0.49
N ASP A 24 14.42 -1.89 -1.25
CA ASP A 24 13.78 -2.94 -2.06
C ASP A 24 13.08 -3.98 -1.18
N MET A 25 13.66 -4.29 -0.02
CA MET A 25 13.08 -5.19 0.96
C MET A 25 11.80 -4.59 1.58
N GLU A 26 11.83 -3.33 2.01
CA GLU A 26 10.65 -2.62 2.53
C GLU A 26 9.51 -2.60 1.50
N LEU A 27 9.82 -2.28 0.24
CA LEU A 27 8.85 -2.30 -0.85
C LEU A 27 8.27 -3.70 -1.06
N SER A 28 9.12 -4.72 -1.05
CA SER A 28 8.69 -6.12 -1.23
C SER A 28 7.72 -6.56 -0.13
N PHE A 29 8.00 -6.20 1.13
CA PHE A 29 7.10 -6.47 2.25
C PHE A 29 5.78 -5.69 2.14
N ALA A 30 5.83 -4.42 1.73
CA ALA A 30 4.62 -3.61 1.53
C ALA A 30 3.72 -4.21 0.43
N VAL A 31 4.31 -4.65 -0.68
CA VAL A 31 3.58 -5.33 -1.76
C VAL A 31 2.99 -6.64 -1.26
N GLN A 32 3.78 -7.48 -0.57
CA GLN A 32 3.29 -8.75 -0.04
C GLN A 32 2.10 -8.56 0.90
N ARG A 33 2.16 -7.56 1.80
CA ARG A 33 1.06 -7.23 2.72
C ARG A 33 -0.19 -6.73 1.98
N SER A 34 -0.02 -6.06 0.86
CA SER A 34 -1.12 -5.45 0.11
C SER A 34 -1.85 -6.44 -0.82
N LYS A 35 -1.15 -7.50 -1.27
CA LYS A 35 -1.66 -8.46 -2.25
C LYS A 35 -2.98 -9.11 -1.85
N ASP A 36 -3.13 -9.50 -0.58
CA ASP A 36 -4.29 -10.26 -0.13
C ASP A 36 -5.36 -9.37 0.55
N MET A 37 -5.28 -8.05 0.34
CA MET A 37 -6.19 -7.11 0.98
C MET A 37 -7.57 -7.12 0.30
N VAL A 38 -8.56 -7.64 1.02
CA VAL A 38 -9.94 -7.82 0.52
C VAL A 38 -10.86 -6.69 0.96
N CYS A 39 -11.71 -6.22 0.05
CA CYS A 39 -12.76 -5.26 0.35
C CYS A 39 -13.89 -5.91 1.17
N GLY A 40 -14.24 -5.32 2.33
CA GLY A 40 -15.30 -5.82 3.21
C GLY A 40 -16.73 -5.67 2.66
N ILE A 41 -16.93 -5.00 1.51
CA ILE A 41 -18.25 -4.80 0.89
C ILE A 41 -18.46 -5.69 -0.33
N CYS A 42 -17.53 -5.71 -1.29
CA CYS A 42 -17.65 -6.54 -2.50
C CYS A 42 -16.91 -7.87 -2.40
N VAL A 43 -16.07 -8.07 -1.38
CA VAL A 43 -15.28 -9.30 -1.16
C VAL A 43 -14.27 -9.57 -2.28
N GLU A 44 -13.91 -8.55 -3.06
CA GLU A 44 -12.88 -8.61 -4.08
C GLU A 44 -11.51 -8.19 -3.51
N VAL A 45 -10.43 -8.74 -4.06
CA VAL A 45 -9.06 -8.37 -3.71
C VAL A 45 -8.73 -7.02 -4.35
N VAL A 46 -8.45 -6.01 -3.54
CA VAL A 46 -8.29 -4.63 -4.02
C VAL A 46 -7.03 -4.45 -4.87
N TYR A 47 -5.98 -5.22 -4.59
CA TYR A 47 -4.73 -5.19 -5.35
C TYR A 47 -4.85 -5.87 -6.73
N GLU A 48 -5.87 -6.70 -6.96
CA GLU A 48 -6.10 -7.37 -8.25
C GLU A 48 -6.92 -6.51 -9.23
N GLU A 49 -7.39 -5.33 -8.80
CA GLU A 49 -8.13 -4.43 -9.68
C GLU A 49 -7.29 -4.03 -10.90
N ALA A 50 -7.91 -4.01 -12.08
CA ALA A 50 -7.23 -3.76 -13.36
C ALA A 50 -6.59 -2.36 -13.43
N ASN A 51 -7.13 -1.38 -12.72
CA ASN A 51 -6.62 -0.03 -12.67
C ASN A 51 -5.81 0.19 -11.38
N PRO A 52 -4.51 0.53 -11.46
CA PRO A 52 -3.70 0.82 -10.28
C PRO A 52 -4.26 1.95 -9.39
N SER A 53 -5.00 2.91 -9.97
CA SER A 53 -5.68 3.94 -9.16
C SER A 53 -6.76 3.37 -8.23
N GLU A 54 -7.25 2.16 -8.50
CA GLU A 54 -8.27 1.46 -7.73
C GLU A 54 -7.67 0.52 -6.67
N HIS A 55 -6.34 0.34 -6.65
CA HIS A 55 -5.61 -0.35 -5.57
C HIS A 55 -5.67 0.42 -4.24
N GLN A 56 -6.09 1.68 -4.29
CA GLN A 56 -6.34 2.49 -3.12
C GLN A 56 -7.63 2.02 -2.41
N PHE A 57 -7.60 2.09 -1.09
CA PHE A 57 -8.73 1.75 -0.24
C PHE A 57 -8.89 2.78 0.86
N GLY A 58 -10.05 2.76 1.50
CA GLY A 58 -10.28 3.51 2.74
C GLY A 58 -10.81 2.61 3.84
N ILE A 59 -10.77 3.15 5.05
CA ILE A 59 -11.33 2.53 6.25
C ILE A 59 -12.53 3.37 6.66
N LEU A 60 -13.64 2.71 6.97
CA LEU A 60 -14.84 3.39 7.47
C LEU A 60 -14.69 3.66 8.97
N SER A 61 -15.24 4.76 9.48
CA SER A 61 -15.17 5.07 10.91
C SER A 61 -15.98 4.09 11.78
N ILE A 62 -16.99 3.45 11.19
CA ILE A 62 -17.87 2.49 11.88
C ILE A 62 -17.27 1.09 11.98
N CYS A 63 -16.28 0.74 11.15
CA CYS A 63 -15.62 -0.55 11.16
C CYS A 63 -14.21 -0.47 10.58
N ASN A 64 -13.25 -1.15 11.21
CA ASN A 64 -11.84 -1.16 10.78
C ASN A 64 -11.58 -2.06 9.55
N HIS A 65 -12.61 -2.28 8.73
CA HIS A 65 -12.47 -3.07 7.51
C HIS A 65 -11.96 -2.19 6.37
N LEU A 66 -11.13 -2.80 5.53
CA LEU A 66 -10.69 -2.22 4.28
C LEU A 66 -11.83 -2.24 3.27
N ASN A 67 -12.05 -1.14 2.57
CA ASN A 67 -13.05 -1.07 1.49
C ASN A 67 -12.45 -0.40 0.26
N CYS A 68 -12.66 -0.97 -0.93
CA CYS A 68 -12.22 -0.36 -2.18
C CYS A 68 -12.92 0.99 -2.39
N LEU A 69 -12.28 1.90 -3.13
CA LEU A 69 -12.82 3.25 -3.36
C LEU A 69 -14.21 3.24 -4.02
N LYS A 70 -14.50 2.28 -4.91
CA LYS A 70 -15.81 2.12 -5.54
C LYS A 70 -16.91 1.91 -4.48
N CYS A 71 -16.67 1.00 -3.55
CA CYS A 71 -17.61 0.67 -2.49
C CYS A 71 -17.79 1.83 -1.51
N ILE A 72 -16.70 2.48 -1.09
CA ILE A 72 -16.79 3.67 -0.21
C ILE A 72 -17.55 4.80 -0.88
N CYS A 73 -17.26 5.09 -2.15
CA CYS A 73 -17.94 6.13 -2.91
C CYS A 73 -19.44 5.85 -3.04
N LYS A 74 -19.83 4.62 -3.35
CA LYS A 74 -21.24 4.21 -3.41
C LYS A 74 -21.91 4.33 -2.04
N TRP A 75 -21.25 3.85 -0.99
CA TRP A 75 -21.75 3.89 0.38
C TRP A 75 -21.99 5.34 0.86
N ARG A 76 -21.03 6.25 0.66
CA ARG A 76 -21.18 7.67 1.02
C ARG A 76 -22.24 8.42 0.20
N ARG A 77 -22.51 7.98 -1.03
CA ARG A 77 -23.54 8.58 -1.91
C ARG A 77 -24.94 8.06 -1.60
N ALA A 78 -25.06 6.91 -0.97
CA ALA A 78 -26.34 6.38 -0.51
C ALA A 78 -26.86 7.27 0.63
N LYS A 79 -27.68 8.28 0.29
CA LYS A 79 -28.27 9.29 1.18
C LYS A 79 -29.16 8.75 2.32
N GLN A 80 -29.23 7.43 2.51
CA GLN A 80 -30.12 6.80 3.49
C GLN A 80 -29.60 6.85 4.93
N PHE A 81 -28.30 7.09 5.11
CA PHE A 81 -27.70 7.23 6.43
C PHE A 81 -26.86 8.50 6.45
N GLU A 82 -27.49 9.65 6.74
CA GLU A 82 -26.77 10.82 7.25
C GLU A 82 -26.23 10.48 8.64
N SER A 83 -25.21 9.64 8.70
CA SER A 83 -24.43 9.45 9.92
C SER A 83 -23.73 10.77 10.17
N LYS A 84 -24.21 11.54 11.16
CA LYS A 84 -23.50 12.71 11.69
C LYS A 84 -22.06 12.28 11.97
N ILE A 85 -21.13 12.73 11.13
CA ILE A 85 -19.70 12.55 11.37
C ILE A 85 -19.37 13.44 12.56
N ILE A 86 -19.30 12.86 13.76
CA ILE A 86 -18.80 13.55 14.94
C ILE A 86 -17.28 13.61 14.76
N LYS A 87 -16.77 14.82 14.58
CA LYS A 87 -15.33 15.12 14.53
C LYS A 87 -14.73 15.09 15.93
#